data_AF-A0A9E3A8B5-F1
#
_entry.id   AF-A0A9E3A8B5-F1
#
_cell.length_a   1.000
_cell.length_b   1.000
_cell.length_c   1.000
_cell.angle_alpha   90.00
_cell.angle_beta   90.00
_cell.angle_gamma   90.00
#
_symmetry.space_group_name_H-M   'P 1'
#
loop_
_entity.id
_entity.type
_entity.pdbx_description
1 polymer ?
#
loop_
_entity_poly.entity_id
_entity_poly.type
_entity_poly.pdbx_seq_one_letter_code
_entity_poly.pdbx_strand_id
1 'polypeptide(L)'
;MPVVLKTAEELERMRIAGRLASEVLDFITPHVKPGVTTGKLNDLCHDYMVREQHTIPAPLNYAPPGYKPYPKSICTSVNHQVCHGVPGDRVLKTGDTLNIDITVIKDGFHGDCSRMFYVGEPSIQAKRLVDVTFECMWLGIRAVRPGARLGDIGAAIQLHAERAGFSVVREFCGHGIGRKFH
;
A
#
# COMPACT_ATOMS: atom_id res chain seq x y z
N MET A 1 5.05 20.31 -8.01
CA MET A 1 3.90 20.24 -8.94
C MET A 1 2.69 20.79 -8.19
N PRO A 2 1.84 21.64 -8.79
CA PRO A 2 0.66 22.16 -8.09
C PRO A 2 -0.32 21.03 -7.76
N VAL A 3 -1.02 21.16 -6.63
CA VAL A 3 -2.11 20.24 -6.25
C VAL A 3 -3.25 20.41 -7.26
N VAL A 4 -3.70 19.30 -7.85
CA VAL A 4 -4.80 19.31 -8.82
C VAL A 4 -6.13 19.18 -8.07
N LEU A 5 -7.00 20.18 -8.23
CA LEU A 5 -8.38 20.12 -7.76
C LEU A 5 -9.20 19.27 -8.73
N LYS A 6 -9.64 18.09 -8.27
CA LYS A 6 -10.41 17.15 -9.08
C LYS A 6 -11.84 17.65 -9.27
N THR A 7 -12.41 17.41 -10.45
CA THR A 7 -13.84 17.64 -10.69
C THR A 7 -14.70 16.58 -9.99
N ALA A 8 -16.01 16.79 -9.91
CA ALA A 8 -16.93 15.81 -9.32
C ALA A 8 -16.87 14.44 -10.05
N GLU A 9 -16.71 14.45 -11.37
CA GLU A 9 -16.56 13.23 -12.17
C GLU A 9 -15.23 12.52 -11.87
N GLU A 10 -14.13 13.27 -11.79
CA GLU A 10 -12.83 12.70 -11.45
C GLU A 10 -12.81 12.12 -10.03
N LEU A 11 -13.54 12.73 -9.08
CA LEU A 11 -13.73 12.18 -7.75
C LEU A 11 -14.49 10.85 -7.78
N GLU A 12 -15.50 10.69 -8.63
CA GLU A 12 -16.20 9.41 -8.78
C GLU A 12 -15.29 8.33 -9.36
N ARG A 13 -14.48 8.67 -10.37
CA ARG A 13 -13.47 7.74 -10.90
C ARG A 13 -12.44 7.34 -9.84
N MET A 14 -12.02 8.27 -8.98
CA MET A 14 -11.15 7.95 -7.84
C MET A 14 -11.80 7.02 -6.83
N ARG A 15 -13.10 7.16 -6.54
CA ARG A 15 -13.82 6.24 -5.65
C ARG A 15 -13.82 4.82 -6.21
N ILE A 16 -14.07 4.68 -7.50
CA ILE A 16 -14.03 3.37 -8.18
C ILE A 16 -12.61 2.79 -8.10
N ALA A 17 -11.58 3.55 -8.50
CA ALA A 17 -10.20 3.07 -8.49
C ALA A 17 -9.73 2.67 -7.08
N GLY A 18 -10.01 3.49 -6.07
CA GLY A 18 -9.67 3.18 -4.67
C GLY A 18 -10.40 1.96 -4.11
N ARG A 19 -11.69 1.79 -4.45
CA ARG A 19 -12.46 0.59 -4.08
C ARG A 19 -11.84 -0.66 -4.70
N LEU A 20 -11.53 -0.62 -6.00
CA LEU A 20 -10.94 -1.75 -6.71
C LEU A 20 -9.57 -2.14 -6.12
N ALA A 21 -8.71 -1.18 -5.77
CA ALA A 21 -7.44 -1.47 -5.08
C ALA A 21 -7.66 -2.18 -3.74
N SER A 22 -8.63 -1.73 -2.94
CA SER A 22 -8.96 -2.36 -1.65
C SER A 22 -9.51 -3.79 -1.83
N GLU A 23 -10.34 -4.02 -2.85
CA GLU A 23 -10.90 -5.35 -3.15
C GLU A 23 -9.81 -6.38 -3.46
N VAL A 24 -8.68 -5.98 -4.09
CA VAL A 24 -7.53 -6.89 -4.30
C VAL A 24 -6.93 -7.33 -2.97
N LEU A 25 -6.83 -6.43 -1.98
CA LEU A 25 -6.33 -6.75 -0.63
C LEU A 25 -7.26 -7.73 0.09
N ASP A 26 -8.58 -7.55 -0.07
CA ASP A 26 -9.56 -8.48 0.51
C ASP A 26 -9.50 -9.85 -0.19
N PHE A 27 -9.41 -9.86 -1.51
CA PHE A 27 -9.23 -11.08 -2.32
C PHE A 27 -7.98 -11.86 -1.93
N ILE A 28 -6.84 -11.20 -1.73
CA ILE A 28 -5.57 -11.89 -1.46
C ILE A 28 -5.46 -12.39 -0.01
N THR A 29 -6.24 -11.81 0.92
CA THR A 29 -6.22 -12.14 2.36
C THR A 29 -6.20 -13.66 2.65
N PRO A 30 -7.12 -14.51 2.14
CA PRO A 30 -7.12 -15.94 2.42
C PRO A 30 -5.90 -16.70 1.85
N HIS A 31 -5.11 -16.09 0.97
CA HIS A 31 -3.91 -16.68 0.38
C HIS A 31 -2.63 -16.35 1.14
N VAL A 32 -2.67 -15.39 2.08
CA VAL A 32 -1.51 -15.03 2.92
C VAL A 32 -1.36 -16.06 4.03
N LYS A 33 -0.64 -17.14 3.74
CA LYS A 33 -0.44 -18.26 4.68
C LYS A 33 0.97 -18.86 4.57
N PRO A 34 1.45 -19.58 5.60
CA PRO A 34 2.75 -20.23 5.57
C PRO A 34 2.91 -21.15 4.34
N GLY A 35 4.11 -21.17 3.76
CA GLY A 35 4.45 -22.00 2.60
C GLY A 35 4.13 -21.37 1.24
N VAL A 36 3.42 -20.24 1.19
CA VAL A 36 3.15 -19.51 -0.06
C VAL A 36 4.32 -18.59 -0.38
N THR A 37 4.71 -18.49 -1.66
CA THR A 37 5.73 -17.53 -2.10
C THR A 37 5.12 -16.15 -2.35
N THR A 38 5.89 -15.08 -2.15
CA THR A 38 5.43 -13.74 -2.54
C THR A 38 5.14 -13.64 -4.04
N GLY A 39 5.90 -14.37 -4.87
CA GLY A 39 5.62 -14.51 -6.31
C GLY A 39 4.24 -15.09 -6.60
N LYS A 40 3.81 -16.12 -5.86
CA LYS A 40 2.46 -16.66 -6.01
C LYS A 40 1.37 -15.64 -5.64
N LEU A 41 1.61 -14.82 -4.60
CA LEU A 41 0.68 -13.74 -4.24
C LEU A 41 0.57 -12.68 -5.34
N ASN A 42 1.71 -12.31 -5.95
CA ASN A 42 1.73 -11.42 -7.10
C ASN A 42 0.90 -11.97 -8.27
N ASP A 43 1.07 -13.24 -8.61
CA ASP A 43 0.37 -13.82 -9.77
C ASP A 43 -1.13 -13.87 -9.54
N LEU A 44 -1.57 -14.19 -8.32
CA LEU A 44 -2.98 -14.14 -7.93
C LEU A 44 -3.55 -12.73 -8.03
N CYS A 45 -2.85 -11.73 -7.48
CA CYS A 45 -3.30 -10.33 -7.56
C CYS A 45 -3.31 -9.82 -9.00
N HIS A 46 -2.31 -10.16 -9.80
CA HIS A 46 -2.24 -9.81 -11.21
C HIS A 46 -3.44 -10.36 -11.99
N ASP A 47 -3.69 -11.66 -11.86
CA ASP A 47 -4.80 -12.31 -12.55
C ASP A 47 -6.14 -11.71 -12.11
N TYR A 48 -6.34 -11.44 -10.82
CA TYR A 48 -7.56 -10.80 -10.31
C TYR A 48 -7.75 -9.39 -10.88
N MET A 49 -6.70 -8.55 -10.84
CA MET A 49 -6.75 -7.19 -11.39
C MET A 49 -7.07 -7.19 -12.89
N VAL A 50 -6.43 -8.06 -13.67
CA VAL A 50 -6.53 -8.05 -15.14
C VAL A 50 -7.78 -8.76 -15.64
N ARG A 51 -8.08 -9.95 -15.09
CA ARG A 51 -9.13 -10.83 -15.62
C ARG A 51 -10.49 -10.58 -14.98
N GLU A 52 -10.53 -10.28 -13.68
CA GLU A 52 -11.79 -10.10 -12.95
C GLU A 52 -12.20 -8.61 -12.87
N GLN A 53 -11.28 -7.73 -12.48
CA GLN A 53 -11.58 -6.30 -12.31
C GLN A 53 -11.44 -5.48 -13.61
N HIS A 54 -10.77 -6.04 -14.62
CA HIS A 54 -10.41 -5.35 -15.87
C HIS A 54 -9.70 -4.02 -15.58
N THR A 55 -8.63 -4.10 -14.79
CA THR A 55 -7.72 -3.01 -14.42
C THR A 55 -6.30 -3.31 -14.86
N ILE A 56 -5.44 -2.29 -14.84
CA ILE A 56 -4.01 -2.44 -15.11
C ILE A 56 -3.25 -2.36 -13.78
N PRO A 57 -2.34 -3.30 -13.48
CA PRO A 57 -1.48 -3.18 -12.29
C PRO A 57 -0.45 -2.06 -12.49
N ALA A 58 -0.61 -0.95 -11.77
CA ALA A 58 0.20 0.25 -11.99
C ALA A 58 1.71 0.07 -11.70
N PRO A 59 2.15 -0.74 -10.71
CA PRO A 59 3.57 -0.94 -10.45
C PRO A 59 4.31 -1.64 -11.60
N LEU A 60 3.60 -2.45 -12.40
CA LEU A 60 4.25 -3.24 -13.44
C LEU A 60 4.81 -2.35 -14.54
N ASN A 61 6.14 -2.43 -14.74
CA ASN A 61 6.93 -1.57 -15.61
C ASN A 61 6.94 -0.08 -15.23
N TYR A 62 6.49 0.27 -14.02
CA TYR A 62 6.61 1.64 -13.54
C TYR A 62 8.08 2.00 -13.35
N ALA A 63 8.50 3.10 -13.97
CA ALA A 63 9.88 3.56 -13.97
C ALA A 63 9.93 5.10 -13.86
N PRO A 64 10.10 5.65 -12.66
CA PRO A 64 10.48 7.05 -12.51
C PRO A 64 11.80 7.34 -13.27
N PRO A 65 12.03 8.58 -13.74
CA PRO A 65 13.26 8.93 -14.45
C PRO A 65 14.52 8.50 -13.66
N GLY A 66 15.40 7.76 -14.32
CA GLY A 66 16.64 7.26 -13.71
C GLY A 66 16.53 5.92 -12.96
N TYR A 67 15.33 5.32 -12.89
CA TYR A 67 15.11 4.01 -12.26
C TYR A 67 14.86 2.92 -13.29
N LYS A 68 15.23 1.69 -12.94
CA LYS A 68 14.86 0.51 -13.71
C LYS A 68 13.36 0.26 -13.56
N PRO A 69 12.65 -0.19 -14.62
CA PRO A 69 11.25 -0.56 -14.52
C PRO A 69 11.01 -1.61 -13.44
N TYR A 70 10.00 -1.38 -12.61
CA TYR A 70 9.60 -2.30 -11.57
C TYR A 70 8.98 -3.58 -12.18
N PRO A 71 9.43 -4.79 -11.81
CA PRO A 71 9.19 -5.99 -12.63
C PRO A 71 7.91 -6.77 -12.26
N LYS A 72 7.11 -6.31 -11.30
CA LYS A 72 5.99 -7.06 -10.72
C LYS A 72 4.75 -6.17 -10.57
N SER A 73 3.60 -6.81 -10.33
CA SER A 73 2.28 -6.15 -10.34
C SER A 73 1.90 -5.53 -9.00
N ILE A 74 2.53 -5.98 -7.92
CA ILE A 74 2.32 -5.55 -6.54
C ILE A 74 3.67 -5.46 -5.83
N CYS A 75 3.73 -4.77 -4.70
CA CYS A 75 4.86 -4.88 -3.79
C CYS A 75 4.55 -5.81 -2.62
N THR A 76 5.52 -6.62 -2.20
CA THR A 76 5.41 -7.49 -1.01
C THR A 76 6.60 -7.27 -0.08
N SER A 77 6.37 -6.64 1.07
CA SER A 77 7.45 -6.27 2.00
C SER A 77 7.38 -7.06 3.29
N VAL A 78 8.32 -8.00 3.44
CA VAL A 78 8.34 -8.97 4.54
C VAL A 78 9.28 -8.50 5.64
N ASN A 79 8.78 -8.48 6.87
CA ASN A 79 9.52 -8.19 8.11
C ASN A 79 10.27 -6.84 8.10
N HIS A 80 11.61 -6.88 8.03
CA HIS A 80 12.48 -5.70 8.10
C HIS A 80 12.40 -4.81 6.86
N GLN A 81 11.79 -5.30 5.78
CA GLN A 81 11.73 -4.58 4.53
C GLN A 81 10.64 -3.51 4.58
N VAL A 82 11.03 -2.25 4.44
CA VAL A 82 10.16 -1.09 4.66
C VAL A 82 9.04 -0.98 3.62
N CYS A 83 9.39 -0.97 2.34
CA CYS A 83 8.45 -0.90 1.22
C CYS A 83 9.09 -1.46 -0.07
N HIS A 84 8.32 -1.46 -1.17
CA HIS A 84 8.77 -1.75 -2.54
C HIS A 84 9.46 -3.12 -2.75
N GLY A 85 9.15 -4.10 -1.91
CA GLY A 85 9.64 -5.45 -2.12
C GLY A 85 9.20 -6.08 -3.39
N VAL A 86 10.14 -6.62 -4.17
CA VAL A 86 9.86 -7.34 -5.40
C VAL A 86 9.38 -8.76 -5.07
N PRO A 87 8.14 -9.14 -5.41
CA PRO A 87 7.66 -10.51 -5.28
C PRO A 87 8.56 -11.52 -6.02
N GLY A 88 8.83 -12.67 -5.41
CA GLY A 88 9.70 -13.72 -5.97
C GLY A 88 9.65 -15.02 -5.16
N ASP A 89 10.78 -15.72 -5.06
CA ASP A 89 10.86 -17.07 -4.44
C ASP A 89 10.81 -17.07 -2.91
N ARG A 90 10.64 -15.91 -2.26
CA ARG A 90 10.53 -15.80 -0.81
C ARG A 90 9.28 -16.55 -0.33
N VAL A 91 9.49 -17.69 0.32
CA VAL A 91 8.44 -18.47 1.01
C VAL A 91 8.10 -17.82 2.34
N LEU A 92 6.82 -17.55 2.57
CA LEU A 92 6.28 -17.01 3.81
C LEU A 92 6.31 -18.06 4.93
N LYS A 93 6.64 -17.63 6.14
CA LYS A 93 6.72 -18.49 7.34
C LYS A 93 5.76 -18.00 8.42
N THR A 94 5.31 -18.91 9.27
CA THR A 94 4.54 -18.54 10.46
C THR A 94 5.31 -17.50 11.28
N GLY A 95 4.64 -16.42 11.66
CA GLY A 95 5.22 -15.30 12.40
C GLY A 95 5.75 -14.15 11.53
N ASP A 96 5.82 -14.32 10.20
CA ASP A 96 6.16 -13.21 9.30
C ASP A 96 5.06 -12.13 9.32
N THR A 97 5.48 -10.87 9.31
CA THR A 97 4.62 -9.73 8.94
C THR A 97 4.87 -9.37 7.49
N LEU A 98 3.80 -9.16 6.74
CA LEU A 98 3.87 -8.85 5.31
C LEU A 98 3.03 -7.61 5.00
N ASN A 99 3.63 -6.56 4.44
CA ASN A 99 2.87 -5.53 3.73
C ASN A 99 2.61 -5.99 2.29
N ILE A 100 1.37 -5.88 1.83
CA ILE A 100 1.04 -5.97 0.41
C ILE A 100 0.54 -4.60 -0.03
N ASP A 101 1.17 -4.06 -1.07
CA ASP A 101 0.87 -2.75 -1.65
C ASP A 101 0.29 -2.90 -3.04
N ILE A 102 -0.90 -2.33 -3.24
CA ILE A 102 -1.72 -2.47 -4.45
C ILE A 102 -1.99 -1.11 -5.04
N THR A 103 -1.61 -0.96 -6.31
CA THR A 103 -2.09 0.14 -7.13
C THR A 103 -2.71 -0.38 -8.42
N VAL A 104 -3.95 0.03 -8.69
CA VAL A 104 -4.68 -0.30 -9.92
C VAL A 104 -4.85 0.95 -10.79
N ILE A 105 -4.92 0.78 -12.11
CA ILE A 105 -5.39 1.81 -13.05
C ILE A 105 -6.75 1.38 -13.60
N LYS A 106 -7.78 2.21 -13.36
CA LYS A 106 -9.12 2.07 -13.94
C LYS A 106 -9.50 3.37 -14.65
N ASP A 107 -9.88 3.28 -15.93
CA ASP A 107 -10.35 4.40 -16.75
C ASP A 107 -9.43 5.65 -16.69
N GLY A 108 -8.12 5.40 -16.63
CA GLY A 108 -7.06 6.41 -16.57
C GLY A 108 -6.78 6.99 -15.17
N PHE A 109 -7.36 6.42 -14.11
CA PHE A 109 -7.16 6.84 -12.72
C PHE A 109 -6.51 5.75 -11.87
N HIS A 110 -5.55 6.15 -11.06
CA HIS A 110 -4.85 5.28 -10.13
C HIS A 110 -5.60 5.23 -8.79
N GLY A 111 -5.80 4.02 -8.26
CA GLY A 111 -6.24 3.79 -6.89
C GLY A 111 -5.15 3.02 -6.16
N ASP A 112 -4.78 3.48 -4.96
CA ASP A 112 -3.60 3.01 -4.26
C ASP A 112 -3.89 2.78 -2.77
N CYS A 113 -3.53 1.61 -2.26
CA CYS A 113 -3.60 1.28 -0.85
C CYS A 113 -2.77 0.04 -0.51
N SER A 114 -2.33 -0.04 0.75
CA SER A 114 -1.65 -1.23 1.28
C SER A 114 -2.25 -1.68 2.61
N ARG A 115 -1.92 -2.91 3.01
CA ARG A 115 -2.32 -3.49 4.29
C ARG A 115 -1.21 -4.38 4.85
N MET A 116 -1.06 -4.37 6.18
CA MET A 116 -0.23 -5.34 6.89
C MET A 116 -1.01 -6.62 7.14
N PHE A 117 -0.36 -7.76 6.90
CA PHE A 117 -0.87 -9.09 7.11
C PHE A 117 0.04 -9.86 8.08
N TYR A 118 -0.58 -10.75 8.86
CA TYR A 118 0.13 -11.75 9.65
C TYR A 118 0.12 -13.07 8.90
N VAL A 119 1.27 -13.72 8.80
CA VAL A 119 1.38 -15.07 8.26
C VAL A 119 1.26 -16.04 9.44
N GLY A 120 0.09 -16.64 9.63
CA GLY A 120 -0.19 -17.44 10.83
C GLY A 120 -0.19 -16.57 12.10
N GLU A 121 0.27 -17.13 13.23
CA GLU A 121 0.30 -16.41 14.51
C GLU A 121 1.51 -15.45 14.59
N PRO A 122 1.31 -14.13 14.77
CA PRO A 122 2.41 -13.18 14.91
C PRO A 122 3.00 -13.19 16.32
N SER A 123 4.21 -12.63 16.47
CA SER A 123 4.74 -12.31 17.80
C SER A 123 3.99 -11.12 18.44
N ILE A 124 4.06 -10.99 19.76
CA ILE A 124 3.48 -9.84 20.49
C ILE A 124 4.07 -8.52 19.96
N GLN A 125 5.37 -8.49 19.67
CA GLN A 125 6.05 -7.32 19.14
C GLN A 125 5.56 -6.98 17.73
N ALA A 126 5.42 -7.98 16.85
CA ALA A 126 4.91 -7.80 15.50
C ALA A 126 3.48 -7.26 15.51
N LYS A 127 2.61 -7.83 16.36
CA LYS A 127 1.24 -7.36 16.54
C LYS A 127 1.20 -5.91 16.99
N ARG A 128 1.97 -5.56 18.03
CA ARG A 128 2.06 -4.19 18.54
C ARG A 128 2.55 -3.19 17.48
N LEU A 129 3.53 -3.56 16.67
CA LEU A 129 4.04 -2.71 15.60
C LEU A 129 2.95 -2.42 14.55
N VAL A 130 2.25 -3.45 14.10
CA VAL A 130 1.18 -3.32 13.10
C VAL A 130 0.01 -2.51 13.64
N ASP A 131 -0.43 -2.79 14.88
CA ASP A 131 -1.54 -2.08 15.51
C ASP A 131 -1.22 -0.58 15.67
N VAL A 132 -0.04 -0.23 16.16
CA VAL A 132 0.39 1.18 16.30
C VAL A 132 0.54 1.86 14.94
N THR A 133 1.02 1.15 13.92
CA THR A 133 1.12 1.70 12.55
C THR A 133 -0.26 2.01 11.98
N PHE A 134 -1.25 1.14 12.23
CA PHE A 134 -2.64 1.36 11.83
C PHE A 134 -3.27 2.55 12.57
N GLU A 135 -3.01 2.69 13.86
CA GLU A 135 -3.42 3.86 14.65
C GLU A 135 -2.82 5.16 14.11
N CYS A 136 -1.51 5.17 13.81
CA CYS A 136 -0.82 6.30 13.18
C CYS A 136 -1.51 6.72 11.88
N MET A 137 -1.83 5.76 11.00
CA MET A 137 -2.52 6.03 9.74
C MET A 137 -3.84 6.77 9.97
N TRP A 138 -4.67 6.28 10.90
CA TRP A 138 -5.96 6.91 11.20
C TRP A 138 -5.83 8.29 11.85
N LEU A 139 -4.84 8.49 12.72
CA LEU A 139 -4.54 9.81 13.29
C LEU A 139 -4.13 10.80 12.19
N GLY A 140 -3.30 10.35 11.24
CA GLY A 140 -2.93 11.13 10.06
C GLY A 140 -4.15 11.51 9.20
N ILE A 141 -5.03 10.55 8.90
CA ILE A 141 -6.28 10.79 8.15
C ILE A 141 -7.17 11.82 8.86
N ARG A 142 -7.31 11.72 10.19
CA ARG A 142 -8.14 12.66 10.98
C ARG A 142 -7.59 14.08 11.02
N ALA A 143 -6.30 14.28 10.74
CA ALA A 143 -5.70 15.61 10.62
C ALA A 143 -6.04 16.31 9.29
N VAL A 144 -6.52 15.58 8.28
CA VAL A 144 -6.83 16.12 6.95
C VAL A 144 -8.11 16.96 6.98
N ARG A 145 -7.98 18.25 6.67
CA ARG A 145 -9.11 19.20 6.53
C ARG A 145 -8.72 20.43 5.69
N PRO A 146 -9.68 21.18 5.12
CA PRO A 146 -9.40 22.46 4.49
C PRO A 146 -8.62 23.41 5.42
N GLY A 147 -7.60 24.08 4.89
CA GLY A 147 -6.74 25.01 5.64
C GLY A 147 -5.63 24.37 6.47
N ALA A 148 -5.57 23.03 6.59
CA ALA A 148 -4.45 22.33 7.23
C ALA A 148 -3.21 22.28 6.33
N ARG A 149 -2.05 21.95 6.92
CA ARG A 149 -0.79 21.74 6.23
C ARG A 149 -0.47 20.24 6.14
N LEU A 150 0.25 19.83 5.09
CA LEU A 150 0.73 18.43 4.97
C LEU A 150 1.58 17.99 6.17
N GLY A 151 2.35 18.90 6.76
CA GLY A 151 3.14 18.64 7.96
C GLY A 151 2.32 18.25 9.19
N ASP A 152 1.04 18.64 9.25
CA ASP A 152 0.14 18.29 10.37
C ASP A 152 -0.12 16.77 10.41
N ILE A 153 -0.15 16.11 9.24
CA ILE A 153 -0.27 14.66 9.10
C ILE A 153 0.97 13.97 9.69
N GLY A 154 2.15 14.43 9.28
CA GLY A 154 3.43 13.89 9.76
C GLY A 154 3.62 14.10 11.27
N ALA A 155 3.24 15.27 11.79
CA ALA A 155 3.29 15.55 13.22
C ALA A 155 2.37 14.64 14.05
N ALA A 156 1.15 14.38 13.57
CA ALA A 156 0.22 13.46 14.24
C ALA A 156 0.75 12.01 14.28
N ILE A 157 1.31 11.54 13.16
CA ILE A 157 1.91 10.20 13.04
C ILE A 157 3.13 10.07 13.96
N GLN A 158 4.08 11.01 13.85
CA GLN A 158 5.35 10.94 14.58
C GLN A 158 5.14 10.98 16.10
N LEU A 159 4.25 11.85 16.59
CA LEU A 159 3.95 11.94 18.01
C LEU A 159 3.42 10.61 18.58
N HIS A 160 2.56 9.91 17.83
CA HIS A 160 2.00 8.63 18.28
C HIS A 160 3.03 7.50 18.22
N ALA A 161 3.75 7.39 17.11
CA ALA A 161 4.79 6.37 16.93
C ALA A 161 5.89 6.47 17.99
N GLU A 162 6.42 7.68 18.24
CA GLU A 162 7.50 7.90 19.21
C GLU A 162 7.05 7.66 20.65
N ARG A 163 5.81 8.05 21.01
CA ARG A 163 5.22 7.71 22.33
C ARG A 163 5.08 6.21 22.53
N ALA A 164 4.86 5.46 21.45
CA ALA A 164 4.87 4.00 21.47
C ALA A 164 6.28 3.38 21.37
N GLY A 165 7.34 4.18 21.34
CA GLY A 165 8.73 3.69 21.27
C GLY A 165 9.14 3.18 19.88
N PHE A 166 8.47 3.61 18.82
CA PHE A 166 8.83 3.34 17.42
C PHE A 166 9.39 4.60 16.74
N SER A 167 10.07 4.41 15.62
CA SER A 167 10.55 5.48 14.75
C SER A 167 9.71 5.58 13.46
N VAL A 168 9.86 6.70 12.74
CA VAL A 168 9.19 6.94 11.45
C VAL A 168 10.25 7.01 10.34
N VAL A 169 10.04 6.26 9.26
CA VAL A 169 10.88 6.28 8.05
C VAL A 169 10.83 7.66 7.39
N ARG A 170 11.97 8.16 6.89
CA ARG A 170 12.08 9.53 6.35
C ARG A 170 12.34 9.59 4.85
N GLU A 171 12.79 8.48 4.28
CA GLU A 171 13.20 8.35 2.88
C GLU A 171 11.99 8.22 1.93
N PHE A 172 10.81 7.88 2.46
CA PHE A 172 9.57 7.73 1.71
C PHE A 172 8.48 8.64 2.28
N CYS A 173 7.55 9.05 1.43
CA CYS A 173 6.45 9.93 1.79
C CYS A 173 5.17 9.54 1.05
N GLY A 174 4.03 10.00 1.55
CA GLY A 174 2.80 9.98 0.78
C GLY A 174 2.86 10.95 -0.41
N HIS A 175 1.98 10.77 -1.38
CA HIS A 175 1.98 11.54 -2.63
C HIS A 175 0.57 11.92 -3.07
N GLY A 176 0.49 12.86 -4.01
CA GLY A 176 -0.74 13.07 -4.76
C GLY A 176 -1.00 11.88 -5.68
N ILE A 177 -2.27 11.60 -5.95
CA ILE A 177 -2.68 10.51 -6.84
C ILE A 177 -3.87 10.92 -7.70
N GLY A 178 -3.95 10.36 -8.91
CA GLY A 178 -5.10 10.51 -9.81
C GLY A 178 -4.76 9.98 -11.20
N ARG A 179 -4.70 10.88 -12.18
CA ARG A 179 -4.26 10.53 -13.54
C ARG A 179 -2.79 10.13 -13.60
N LYS A 180 -1.99 10.64 -12.67
CA LYS A 180 -0.61 10.20 -12.43
C LYS A 180 -0.57 9.33 -11.18
N PHE A 181 0.39 8.41 -11.15
CA PHE A 181 0.65 7.55 -10.00
C PHE A 181 1.18 8.39 -8.82
N HIS A 182 2.19 9.23 -9.07
CA HIS A 182 2.81 10.15 -8.11
C HIS A 182 2.80 11.59 -8.65
#